data_AF-A0A972DGB8-F1
#
_entry.id   AF-A0A972DGB8-F1
#
_cell.length_a   1.000
_cell.length_b   1.000
_cell.length_c   1.000
_cell.angle_alpha   90.00
_cell.angle_beta   90.00
_cell.angle_gamma   90.00
#
_symmetry.space_group_name_H-M   'P 1'
#
loop_
_entity.id
_entity.type
_entity.pdbx_description
1 polymer ?
#
loop_
_entity_poly.entity_id
_entity_poly.type
_entity_poly.pdbx_seq_one_letter_code
_entity_poly.pdbx_strand_id
1 'polypeptide(L)'
;MTFFESLGVAAICIVIVFIVLCVICLFIMLFSSILSAFTKGKKEPKKESGVKSVSKETTGDLTLENVDEITAAVIMAAVSGASGVPASKLRFKSIKLLKKE
;
A
#
# COMPACT_ATOMS: atom_id res chain seq x y z
N MET A 1 8.57 27.33 -49.12
CA MET A 1 9.00 27.03 -47.74
C MET A 1 10.40 27.60 -47.57
N THR A 2 10.46 28.82 -47.07
CA THR A 2 11.73 29.48 -46.75
C THR A 2 12.34 28.80 -45.51
N PHE A 3 13.67 28.76 -45.42
CA PHE A 3 14.37 28.11 -44.30
C PHE A 3 13.91 28.60 -42.91
N PHE A 4 13.49 29.87 -42.82
CA PHE A 4 12.95 30.46 -41.60
C PHE A 4 11.55 29.92 -41.22
N GLU A 5 10.69 29.61 -42.20
CA GLU A 5 9.40 28.96 -41.94
C GLU A 5 9.59 27.56 -41.36
N SER A 6 10.51 26.77 -41.94
CA SER A 6 10.80 25.42 -41.44
C SER A 6 11.42 25.42 -40.04
N LEU A 7 12.28 26.40 -39.74
CA LEU A 7 12.87 26.55 -38.41
C LEU A 7 11.80 26.94 -37.36
N GLY A 8 10.86 27.81 -37.73
CA GLY A 8 9.72 28.16 -36.88
C GLY A 8 8.81 26.97 -36.59
N VAL A 9 8.47 26.18 -37.61
CA VAL A 9 7.65 24.97 -37.46
C VAL A 9 8.33 23.93 -36.57
N ALA A 10 9.65 23.73 -36.72
CA ALA A 10 10.41 22.82 -35.87
C ALA A 10 10.42 23.26 -34.40
N ALA A 11 10.61 24.57 -34.14
CA ALA A 11 10.56 25.12 -32.78
C ALA A 11 9.18 24.94 -32.14
N ILE A 12 8.09 25.19 -32.89
CA ILE A 12 6.72 24.99 -32.42
C ILE A 12 6.46 23.51 -32.08
N CYS A 13 6.96 22.59 -32.91
CA CYS A 13 6.82 21.15 -32.67
C CYS A 13 7.53 20.73 -31.36
N ILE A 14 8.74 21.25 -31.10
CA ILE A 14 9.45 21.06 -29.83
C ILE A 14 8.61 21.54 -28.63
N VAL A 15 8.03 22.75 -28.73
CA VAL A 15 7.26 23.36 -27.64
C VAL A 15 5.99 22.56 -27.37
N ILE A 16 5.28 22.13 -28.42
CA ILE A 16 4.05 21.34 -28.29
C ILE A 16 4.33 20.00 -27.60
N VAL A 17 5.42 19.30 -27.95
CA VAL A 17 5.79 18.04 -27.28
C VAL A 17 6.03 18.27 -25.79
N PHE A 18 6.73 19.34 -25.42
CA PHE A 18 6.93 19.71 -24.02
C PHE A 18 5.61 19.99 -23.29
N ILE A 19 4.68 20.71 -23.93
CA ILE A 19 3.36 20.99 -23.35
C ILE A 19 2.59 19.67 -23.14
N VAL A 20 2.58 18.79 -24.14
CA VAL A 20 1.91 17.48 -24.04
C VAL A 20 2.49 16.66 -22.89
N LEU A 21 3.82 16.59 -22.75
CA LEU A 21 4.48 15.92 -21.62
C LEU A 21 4.05 16.53 -20.28
N CYS A 22 4.03 17.87 -20.18
CA CYS A 22 3.64 18.57 -18.97
C CYS A 22 2.19 18.26 -18.58
N VAL A 23 1.27 18.29 -19.55
CA VAL A 23 -0.14 17.94 -19.36
C VAL A 23 -0.28 16.50 -18.86
N ILE A 24 0.41 15.53 -19.46
CA ILE A 24 0.39 14.13 -19.03
C ILE A 24 0.89 14.00 -17.58
N CYS A 25 2.00 14.66 -17.23
CA CYS A 25 2.52 14.66 -15.86
C CYS A 25 1.51 15.24 -14.86
N LEU A 26 0.84 16.35 -15.21
CA LEU A 26 -0.19 16.96 -14.36
C LEU A 26 -1.39 16.04 -14.17
N PHE A 27 -1.86 15.38 -15.24
CA PHE A 27 -2.93 14.39 -15.15
C PHE A 27 -2.54 13.23 -14.22
N ILE A 28 -1.31 12.71 -14.34
CA ILE A 28 -0.80 11.64 -13.47
C ILE A 28 -0.73 12.12 -12.01
N MET A 29 -0.26 13.35 -11.75
CA MET A 29 -0.24 13.92 -10.39
C MET A 29 -1.65 14.10 -9.82
N LEU A 30 -2.60 14.54 -10.65
CA LEU A 30 -4.00 14.74 -10.25
C LEU A 30 -4.65 13.39 -9.90
N PHE A 31 -4.53 12.39 -10.79
CA PHE A 31 -5.01 11.03 -10.53
C PHE A 31 -4.29 10.38 -9.36
N SER A 32 -2.97 10.57 -9.23
CA SER A 32 -2.19 10.05 -8.09
C SER A 32 -2.65 10.69 -6.78
N SER A 33 -2.96 11.99 -6.77
CA SER A 33 -3.47 12.68 -5.60
C SER A 33 -4.86 12.16 -5.20
N ILE A 34 -5.77 11.97 -6.17
CA ILE A 34 -7.11 11.41 -5.94
C ILE A 34 -7.04 9.96 -5.45
N LEU A 35 -6.20 9.13 -6.07
CA LEU A 35 -5.96 7.75 -5.64
C LEU A 35 -5.28 7.70 -4.26
N SER A 36 -4.36 8.62 -3.95
CA SER A 36 -3.71 8.71 -2.64
C SER A 36 -4.66 9.20 -1.54
N ALA A 37 -5.65 10.01 -1.89
CA ALA A 37 -6.71 10.44 -0.99
C ALA A 37 -7.69 9.28 -0.71
N PHE A 38 -8.02 8.47 -1.72
CA PHE A 38 -8.85 7.27 -1.56
C PHE A 38 -8.11 6.11 -0.86
N THR A 39 -6.79 6.06 -0.95
CA THR A 39 -5.94 5.04 -0.27
C THR A 39 -5.27 5.58 0.99
N LYS A 40 -5.75 6.69 1.55
CA LYS A 40 -5.22 7.29 2.80
C LYS A 40 -5.64 6.50 4.05
N GLY A 41 -5.33 5.20 4.05
CA GLY A 41 -5.20 4.36 5.22
C GLY A 41 -3.72 4.03 5.43
N LYS A 42 -3.11 4.72 6.41
CA LYS A 42 -1.82 4.42 7.07
C LYS A 42 -0.54 4.65 6.24
N LYS A 43 0.09 5.81 6.43
CA LYS A 43 1.54 6.02 6.26
C LYS A 43 2.19 5.97 7.65
N GLU A 44 3.04 4.99 7.89
CA GLU A 44 3.98 4.98 9.02
C GLU A 44 5.31 5.64 8.62
N PRO A 45 6.00 6.32 9.55
CA PRO A 45 7.26 7.01 9.28
C PRO A 45 8.43 6.04 9.26
N LYS A 46 9.30 6.18 8.27
CA LYS A 46 10.58 5.48 8.15
C LYS A 46 11.53 6.01 9.23
N LYS A 47 11.96 5.15 10.15
CA LYS A 47 13.12 5.36 11.03
C LYS A 47 14.17 4.30 10.72
N GLU A 48 15.37 4.76 10.37
CA GLU A 48 16.57 3.93 10.16
C GLU A 48 17.18 3.49 11.49
N SER A 49 17.57 2.21 11.58
CA SER A 49 18.64 1.59 12.40
C SER A 49 18.61 0.10 12.06
N GLY A 50 19.71 -0.63 11.84
CA GLY A 50 20.85 -0.74 12.74
C GLY A 50 20.66 -1.99 13.61
N VAL A 51 21.33 -3.08 13.22
CA VAL A 51 21.73 -4.26 14.03
C VAL A 51 20.63 -5.17 14.62
N LYS A 52 20.51 -6.34 13.98
CA LYS A 52 20.29 -7.70 14.51
C LYS A 52 20.07 -7.84 16.03
N SER A 53 18.83 -8.06 16.44
CA SER A 53 18.47 -8.89 17.59
C SER A 53 17.03 -9.39 17.43
N VAL A 54 16.83 -10.67 17.76
CA VAL A 54 15.57 -11.42 17.67
C VAL A 54 14.39 -10.58 18.16
N SER A 55 13.56 -10.09 17.24
CA SER A 55 12.43 -9.24 17.58
C SER A 55 11.34 -9.40 16.53
N LYS A 56 10.33 -10.19 16.89
CA LYS A 56 8.92 -9.91 16.61
C LYS A 56 8.65 -9.43 15.17
N GLU A 57 8.51 -10.38 14.24
CA GLU A 57 7.69 -10.15 13.04
C GLU A 57 6.23 -9.97 13.49
N THR A 58 5.91 -8.85 14.15
CA THR A 58 4.56 -8.28 14.12
C THR A 58 4.36 -7.70 12.73
N THR A 59 4.30 -8.59 11.74
CA THR A 59 3.48 -8.30 10.58
C THR A 59 2.07 -8.28 11.17
N GLY A 60 1.45 -7.10 11.30
CA GLY A 60 0.11 -6.86 11.81
C GLY A 60 -0.08 -7.07 13.32
N ASP A 61 -0.18 -5.97 14.06
CA ASP A 61 -0.78 -5.92 15.39
C ASP A 61 -2.20 -6.51 15.30
N LEU A 62 -2.39 -7.74 15.78
CA LEU A 62 -3.65 -8.45 15.78
C LEU A 62 -4.14 -8.49 17.21
N THR A 63 -4.94 -7.51 17.59
CA THR A 63 -5.76 -7.59 18.80
C THR A 63 -7.06 -8.30 18.44
N LEU A 64 -7.26 -9.51 18.95
CA LEU A 64 -8.59 -10.11 18.93
C LEU A 64 -9.43 -9.33 19.96
N GLU A 65 -10.35 -8.50 19.49
CA GLU A 65 -11.23 -7.75 20.38
C GLU A 65 -12.11 -8.72 21.19
N ASN A 66 -12.21 -8.51 22.50
CA ASN A 66 -13.01 -9.30 23.45
C ASN A 66 -12.50 -10.73 23.71
N VAL A 67 -11.22 -11.02 23.44
CA VAL A 67 -10.60 -12.33 23.74
C VAL A 67 -9.30 -12.09 24.50
N ASP A 68 -9.01 -12.92 25.51
CA ASP A 68 -7.73 -12.86 26.22
C ASP A 68 -6.56 -13.33 25.32
N GLU A 69 -5.34 -12.92 25.68
CA GLU A 69 -4.14 -13.22 24.89
C GLU A 69 -3.88 -14.74 24.75
N ILE A 70 -4.19 -15.52 25.78
CA ILE A 70 -3.99 -16.97 25.79
C ILE A 70 -5.00 -17.64 24.84
N THR A 71 -6.27 -17.28 24.92
CA THR A 71 -7.31 -17.78 24.01
C THR A 71 -7.03 -17.37 22.57
N ALA A 72 -6.52 -16.16 22.34
CA ALA A 72 -6.09 -15.72 21.02
C ALA A 72 -4.95 -16.59 20.46
N ALA A 73 -3.95 -16.90 21.29
CA ALA A 73 -2.84 -17.78 20.92
C ALA A 73 -3.32 -19.20 20.59
N VAL A 74 -4.24 -19.74 21.38
CA VAL A 74 -4.85 -21.07 21.16
C VAL A 74 -5.60 -21.11 19.82
N ILE A 75 -6.42 -20.10 19.53
CA ILE A 75 -7.16 -20.00 18.25
C ILE A 75 -6.17 -19.92 17.07
N MET A 76 -5.15 -19.07 17.19
CA MET A 76 -4.13 -18.90 16.14
C MET A 76 -3.35 -20.18 15.87
N ALA A 77 -2.99 -20.93 16.91
CA ALA A 77 -2.30 -22.21 16.80
C ALA A 77 -3.20 -23.29 16.17
N ALA A 78 -4.45 -23.41 16.64
CA ALA A 78 -5.38 -24.42 16.14
C ALA A 78 -5.69 -24.24 14.64
N VAL A 79 -5.96 -23.00 14.22
CA VAL A 79 -6.24 -22.70 12.81
C VAL A 79 -5.00 -22.86 11.94
N SER A 80 -3.82 -22.47 12.42
CA SER A 80 -2.55 -22.69 11.72
C SER A 80 -2.29 -24.17 11.44
N GLY A 81 -2.54 -25.03 12.44
CA GLY A 81 -2.43 -26.49 12.29
C GLY A 81 -3.46 -27.06 11.31
N ALA A 82 -4.71 -26.62 11.39
CA ALA A 82 -5.78 -27.11 10.51
C ALA A 82 -5.64 -26.63 9.06
N SER A 83 -5.17 -25.40 8.84
CA SER A 83 -5.05 -24.81 7.50
C SER A 83 -3.68 -25.06 6.84
N GLY A 84 -2.70 -25.57 7.60
CA GLY A 84 -1.31 -25.70 7.14
C GLY A 84 -0.62 -24.36 6.85
N VAL A 85 -1.20 -23.24 7.29
CA VAL A 85 -0.62 -21.89 7.12
C VAL A 85 0.17 -21.55 8.37
N PRO A 86 1.47 -21.22 8.29
CA PRO A 86 2.27 -20.85 9.46
C PRO A 86 1.67 -19.64 10.20
N ALA A 87 1.79 -19.62 11.53
CA ALA A 87 1.29 -18.52 12.38
C ALA A 87 1.74 -17.13 11.90
N SER A 88 2.96 -16.99 11.38
CA SER A 88 3.51 -15.73 10.83
C SER A 88 2.74 -15.18 9.61
N LYS A 89 2.04 -16.05 8.86
CA LYS A 89 1.26 -15.72 7.66
C LYS A 89 -0.25 -15.74 7.92
N LEU A 90 -0.69 -16.10 9.12
CA LEU A 90 -2.11 -16.22 9.45
C LEU A 90 -2.72 -14.83 9.75
N ARG A 91 -3.86 -14.53 9.14
CA ARG A 91 -4.57 -13.25 9.28
C ARG A 91 -6.05 -13.49 9.55
N PHE A 92 -6.50 -13.20 10.76
CA PHE A 92 -7.93 -13.14 11.07
C PHE A 92 -8.46 -11.75 10.78
N LYS A 93 -9.46 -11.64 9.88
CA LYS A 93 -10.10 -10.35 9.57
C LYS A 93 -11.27 -10.02 10.51
N SER A 94 -11.98 -11.04 10.97
CA SER A 94 -13.05 -10.92 11.97
C SER A 94 -13.36 -12.31 12.52
N ILE A 95 -13.64 -12.38 13.83
CA ILE A 95 -14.18 -13.57 14.49
C ILE A 95 -15.47 -13.11 15.18
N LYS A 96 -16.59 -13.78 14.90
CA LYS A 96 -17.88 -13.49 15.54
C LYS A 96 -18.30 -14.68 16.38
N LEU A 97 -18.74 -14.42 17.61
CA LEU A 97 -19.40 -15.42 18.43
C LEU A 97 -20.75 -15.77 17.82
N LEU A 98 -20.97 -17.04 17.48
CA LEU A 98 -22.29 -17.53 17.09
C LEU A 98 -23.10 -17.76 18.35
N LYS A 99 -24.19 -16.99 18.53
CA LYS A 99 -25.19 -17.29 19.56
C LYS A 99 -25.98 -18.51 19.06
N LYS A 100 -25.85 -19.63 19.77
CA LYS A 100 -26.67 -20.82 19.52
C LYS A 100 -28.07 -20.53 20.08
N GLU A 101 -29.07 -20.53 19.21
CA GLU A 101 -30.49 -20.54 19.61
C GLU A 101 -30.88 -21.89 20.21
#